data_AF-A0A925H800-F1
#
_entry.id   AF-A0A925H800-F1
#
_cell.length_a   1.000
_cell.length_b   1.000
_cell.length_c   1.000
_cell.angle_alpha   90.00
_cell.angle_beta   90.00
_cell.angle_gamma   90.00
#
_symmetry.space_group_name_H-M   'P 1'
#
loop_
_entity.id
_entity.type
_entity.pdbx_description
1 polymer ?
#
loop_
_entity_poly.entity_id
_entity_poly.type
_entity_poly.pdbx_seq_one_letter_code
_entity_poly.pdbx_strand_id
1 'polypeptide(L)'
;MLLTFTLGLAQAEVRIPAYFPWVAVGLLGVGGLGWLIAAVMGFARARAFGESPRWFAISAVCLLLNQIQWFVFAVYGLNERNTGSLLAMGAFFNLFVALGAICAIIGFMRLSNPKP
;
A
#
# COMPACT_ATOMS: atom_id res chain seq x y z
N MET A 1 21.39 -24.73 5.11
CA MET A 1 19.94 -24.49 5.23
C MET A 1 19.51 -23.25 4.46
N LEU A 2 20.14 -22.08 4.62
CA LEU A 2 19.78 -20.86 3.86
C LEU A 2 19.93 -21.03 2.33
N LEU A 3 20.97 -21.77 1.91
CA LEU A 3 21.27 -22.10 0.51
C LEU A 3 20.23 -23.04 -0.14
N THR A 4 19.60 -23.93 0.65
CA THR A 4 18.52 -24.81 0.19
C THR A 4 17.18 -24.06 0.11
N PHE A 5 16.95 -23.07 0.99
CA PHE A 5 15.79 -22.17 0.88
C PHE A 5 15.85 -21.31 -0.39
N THR A 6 17.02 -20.76 -0.74
CA THR A 6 17.18 -19.95 -1.96
C THR A 6 17.02 -20.77 -3.24
N LEU A 7 17.47 -22.03 -3.24
CA LEU A 7 17.25 -22.96 -4.36
C LEU A 7 15.79 -23.41 -4.46
N GLY A 8 15.12 -23.66 -3.33
CA GLY A 8 13.69 -23.98 -3.29
C GLY A 8 12.78 -22.84 -3.77
N LEU A 9 13.16 -21.58 -3.51
CA LEU A 9 12.47 -20.40 -4.05
C LEU A 9 12.74 -20.21 -5.56
N ALA A 10 13.95 -20.54 -6.03
CA ALA A 10 14.31 -20.44 -7.44
C ALA A 10 13.63 -21.52 -8.32
N GLN A 11 13.31 -22.68 -7.73
CA GLN A 11 12.61 -23.79 -8.40
C GLN A 11 11.10 -23.80 -8.14
N ALA A 12 10.57 -22.86 -7.35
CA ALA A 12 9.14 -22.67 -7.24
C ALA A 12 8.62 -22.06 -8.55
N GLU A 13 8.32 -22.92 -9.53
CA GLU A 13 7.38 -22.57 -10.59
C GLU A 13 6.05 -22.26 -9.91
N VAL A 14 5.86 -20.99 -9.55
CA VAL A 14 4.59 -20.48 -9.09
C VAL A 14 3.65 -20.64 -10.27
N ARG A 15 2.88 -21.73 -10.29
CA ARG A 15 1.74 -21.88 -11.20
C ARG A 15 0.74 -20.81 -10.80
N ILE A 16 0.88 -19.63 -11.40
CA ILE A 16 -0.04 -18.52 -11.20
C ILE A 16 -1.35 -18.92 -11.90
N PRO A 17 -2.44 -19.13 -11.15
CA PRO A 17 -3.71 -19.49 -11.75
C PRO A 17 -4.21 -18.34 -12.63
N ALA A 18 -4.85 -18.65 -13.77
CA ALA A 18 -5.33 -17.64 -14.71
C ALA A 18 -6.35 -16.64 -14.12
N TYR A 19 -7.00 -17.00 -13.00
CA TYR A 19 -7.91 -16.10 -12.26
C TYR A 19 -7.18 -15.10 -11.35
N PHE A 20 -5.94 -15.38 -10.97
CA PHE A 20 -5.15 -14.55 -10.05
C PHE A 20 -5.00 -13.09 -10.49
N PRO A 21 -4.66 -12.76 -11.76
CA PRO A 21 -4.57 -11.36 -12.19
C PRO A 21 -5.90 -10.61 -12.07
N TRP A 22 -7.03 -11.27 -12.36
CA TRP A 22 -8.36 -10.67 -12.21
C TRP A 22 -8.70 -10.39 -10.74
N VAL A 23 -8.38 -11.34 -9.86
CA VAL A 23 -8.55 -11.16 -8.41
C VAL A 23 -7.65 -10.03 -7.90
N ALA A 24 -6.39 -9.98 -8.34
CA ALA A 24 -5.45 -8.93 -7.96
C ALA A 24 -5.92 -7.54 -8.39
N VAL A 25 -6.41 -7.39 -9.64
CA VAL A 25 -7.00 -6.13 -10.13
C VAL A 25 -8.24 -5.76 -9.32
N GLY A 26 -9.09 -6.73 -8.99
CA GLY A 26 -10.26 -6.53 -8.13
C GLY A 26 -9.89 -6.00 -6.74
N LEU A 27 -8.92 -6.63 -6.07
CA LEU A 27 -8.41 -6.17 -4.76
C LEU A 27 -7.76 -4.79 -4.85
N LEU A 28 -6.99 -4.52 -5.91
CA LEU A 28 -6.39 -3.20 -6.11
C LEU A 28 -7.46 -2.11 -6.28
N GLY A 29 -8.49 -2.38 -7.09
CA GLY A 29 -9.60 -1.46 -7.32
C GLY A 29 -10.43 -1.19 -6.06
N VAL A 30 -10.88 -2.24 -5.38
CA VAL A 30 -11.66 -2.12 -4.14
C VAL A 30 -10.83 -1.47 -3.03
N GLY A 31 -9.55 -1.85 -2.91
CA GLY A 31 -8.63 -1.22 -1.97
C GLY A 31 -8.42 0.26 -2.26
N GLY A 32 -8.17 0.63 -3.51
CA GLY A 32 -8.03 2.04 -3.93
C GLY A 32 -9.28 2.86 -3.63
N LEU A 33 -10.47 2.31 -3.91
CA LEU A 33 -11.73 2.95 -3.58
C LEU A 33 -11.92 3.10 -2.06
N GLY A 34 -11.58 2.07 -1.29
CA GLY A 34 -11.62 2.11 0.18
C GLY A 34 -10.73 3.20 0.77
N TRP A 35 -9.49 3.32 0.29
CA TRP A 35 -8.57 4.38 0.71
C TRP A 35 -9.03 5.77 0.27
N LEU A 36 -9.65 5.90 -0.90
CA LEU A 36 -10.24 7.15 -1.38
C LEU A 36 -11.40 7.61 -0.48
N ILE A 37 -12.30 6.69 -0.14
CA ILE A 37 -13.40 6.97 0.80
C ILE A 37 -12.85 7.36 2.17
N ALA A 38 -11.85 6.63 2.68
CA ALA A 38 -11.20 6.93 3.96
C ALA A 38 -10.53 8.32 3.97
N ALA A 39 -9.85 8.69 2.89
CA ALA A 39 -9.25 10.01 2.73
C ALA A 39 -10.33 11.11 2.72
N VAL A 40 -11.38 10.96 1.92
CA VAL A 40 -12.49 11.93 1.83
C VAL A 40 -13.20 12.09 3.18
N MET A 41 -13.55 10.99 3.84
CA MET A 41 -14.17 11.04 5.17
C MET A 41 -13.23 11.66 6.21
N GLY A 42 -11.93 11.35 6.15
CA GLY A 42 -10.92 11.91 7.02
C GLY A 42 -10.80 13.43 6.88
N PHE A 43 -10.76 13.96 5.64
CA PHE A 43 -10.73 15.41 5.40
C PHE A 43 -12.07 16.09 5.72
N ALA A 44 -13.20 15.45 5.43
CA ALA A 44 -14.52 15.99 5.77
C ALA A 44 -14.70 16.12 7.29
N ARG A 45 -14.24 15.13 8.07
CA ARG A 45 -14.34 15.11 9.53
C ARG A 45 -13.20 15.86 10.23
N ALA A 46 -12.08 16.11 9.56
CA ALA A 46 -10.97 16.90 10.10
C ALA A 46 -11.39 18.30 10.56
N ARG A 47 -12.39 18.92 9.90
CA ARG A 47 -12.88 20.24 10.30
C ARG A 47 -13.70 20.22 11.60
N ALA A 48 -14.30 19.07 11.93
CA ALA A 48 -15.19 18.91 13.10
C ALA A 48 -14.52 18.23 14.30
N PHE A 49 -13.53 17.36 14.08
CA PHE A 49 -12.94 16.51 15.14
C PHE A 49 -11.45 16.81 15.45
N GLY A 50 -10.90 17.91 14.93
CA GLY A 50 -9.56 18.41 15.31
C GLY A 50 -8.40 17.85 14.48
N GLU A 51 -7.20 17.76 15.08
CA GLU A 51 -5.97 17.36 14.36
C GLU A 51 -5.88 15.86 14.07
N SER A 52 -6.45 14.98 14.88
CA SER A 52 -6.28 13.52 14.73
C SER A 52 -6.85 12.93 13.44
N PRO A 53 -8.04 13.34 12.92
CA PRO A 53 -8.55 12.84 11.65
C PRO A 53 -7.71 13.32 10.46
N ARG A 54 -6.94 14.42 10.59
CA ARG A 54 -6.05 14.93 9.54
C ARG A 54 -4.88 13.99 9.31
N TRP A 55 -4.26 13.50 10.38
CA TRP A 55 -3.18 12.52 10.30
C TRP A 55 -3.66 11.17 9.74
N PHE A 56 -4.89 10.77 10.06
CA PHE A 56 -5.52 9.60 9.46
C PHE A 56 -5.82 9.79 7.97
N ALA A 57 -6.31 10.97 7.56
CA ALA A 57 -6.53 11.28 6.16
C ALA A 57 -5.23 11.27 5.34
N ILE A 58 -4.13 11.80 5.90
CA ILE A 58 -2.80 11.76 5.27
C ILE A 58 -2.32 10.32 5.11
N SER A 59 -2.50 9.47 6.12
CA SER A 59 -2.20 8.02 6.02
C SER A 59 -2.97 7.35 4.89
N ALA A 60 -4.28 7.62 4.78
CA ALA A 60 -5.12 7.08 3.71
C ALA A 60 -4.64 7.55 2.33
N VAL A 61 -4.20 8.80 2.18
CA VAL A 61 -3.62 9.31 0.93
C VAL A 61 -2.30 8.60 0.59
N CYS A 62 -1.41 8.36 1.57
CA CYS A 62 -0.17 7.61 1.35
C CYS A 62 -0.46 6.17 0.86
N LEU A 63 -1.47 5.51 1.42
CA LEU A 63 -1.87 4.17 1.01
C LEU A 63 -2.57 4.17 -0.36
N LEU A 64 -3.29 5.24 -0.70
CA LEU A 64 -3.87 5.45 -2.02
C LEU A 64 -2.77 5.61 -3.09
N LEU A 65 -1.73 6.40 -2.80
CA LEU A 65 -0.56 6.52 -3.68
C LEU A 65 0.16 5.18 -3.87
N ASN A 66 0.32 4.40 -2.80
CA ASN A 66 0.88 3.04 -2.91
C ASN A 66 0.02 2.13 -3.80
N GLN A 67 -1.32 2.23 -3.74
CA GLN A 67 -2.20 1.47 -4.64
C GLN A 67 -2.07 1.90 -6.10
N ILE A 68 -1.95 3.20 -6.36
CA ILE A 68 -1.73 3.71 -7.72
C ILE A 68 -0.37 3.22 -8.25
N GLN A 69 0.66 3.24 -7.40
CA GLN A 69 1.99 2.72 -7.75
C GLN A 69 1.97 1.22 -8.06
N TRP A 70 1.22 0.43 -7.29
CA TRP A 70 0.98 -0.98 -7.61
C TRP A 70 0.25 -1.17 -8.94
N PHE A 71 -0.68 -0.30 -9.28
CA PHE A 71 -1.36 -0.33 -10.58
C PHE A 71 -0.38 -0.02 -11.73
N VAL A 72 0.45 1.02 -11.57
CA VAL A 72 1.52 1.35 -12.52
C VAL A 72 2.51 0.18 -12.64
N PHE A 73 2.91 -0.43 -11.53
CA PHE A 73 3.79 -1.59 -11.51
C PHE A 73 3.18 -2.81 -12.18
N ALA A 74 1.89 -3.06 -12.00
CA ALA A 74 1.20 -4.15 -12.68
C ALA A 74 1.17 -3.96 -14.20
N VAL A 75 1.11 -2.73 -14.70
CA VAL A 75 1.11 -2.43 -16.15
C VAL A 75 2.52 -2.42 -16.73
N TYR A 76 3.47 -1.75 -16.07
CA TYR A 76 4.86 -1.61 -16.54
C TYR A 76 5.70 -2.86 -16.26
N GLY A 77 5.49 -3.52 -15.12
CA GLY A 77 6.26 -4.68 -14.70
C GLY A 77 6.04 -5.93 -15.55
N LEU A 78 4.97 -5.97 -16.35
CA LEU A 78 4.77 -7.01 -17.36
C LEU A 78 5.72 -6.86 -18.57
N ASN A 79 6.22 -5.65 -18.82
CA ASN A 79 7.10 -5.36 -19.95
C ASN A 79 8.60 -5.33 -19.56
N GLU A 80 8.90 -5.11 -18.29
CA GLU A 80 10.28 -5.05 -17.79
C GLU A 80 10.89 -6.46 -17.66
N ARG A 81 11.96 -6.75 -18.42
CA ARG A 81 12.69 -8.03 -18.30
C ARG A 81 13.78 -8.03 -17.23
N ASN A 82 14.13 -6.85 -16.69
CA ASN A 82 15.21 -6.70 -15.71
C ASN A 82 14.67 -6.75 -14.28
N THR A 83 14.89 -7.89 -13.62
CA THR A 83 14.42 -8.16 -12.25
C THR A 83 15.01 -7.22 -11.21
N GLY A 84 16.23 -6.68 -11.43
CA GLY A 84 16.85 -5.71 -10.52
C GLY A 84 16.07 -4.40 -10.42
N SER A 85 15.59 -3.89 -11.56
CA SER A 85 14.76 -2.68 -11.61
C SER A 85 13.39 -2.90 -10.97
N LEU A 86 12.77 -4.08 -11.19
CA LEU A 86 11.49 -4.44 -10.57
C LEU A 86 11.59 -4.48 -9.04
N LEU A 87 12.68 -5.03 -8.52
CA LEU A 87 12.92 -5.12 -7.07
C LEU A 87 13.15 -3.73 -6.45
N ALA A 88 13.91 -2.86 -7.12
CA ALA A 88 14.15 -1.49 -6.67
C ALA A 88 12.85 -0.66 -6.67
N MET A 89 12.01 -0.81 -7.70
CA MET A 89 10.69 -0.17 -7.78
C MET A 89 9.77 -0.64 -6.65
N GLY A 90 9.69 -1.95 -6.42
CA GLY A 90 8.89 -2.52 -5.33
C GLY A 90 9.34 -2.04 -3.94
N ALA A 91 10.65 -1.95 -3.72
CA ALA A 91 11.20 -1.42 -2.47
C ALA A 91 10.84 0.06 -2.26
N PHE A 92 10.84 0.88 -3.33
CA PHE A 92 10.45 2.29 -3.27
C PHE A 92 8.97 2.47 -2.92
N PHE A 93 8.07 1.64 -3.47
CA PHE A 93 6.64 1.71 -3.13
C PHE A 93 6.37 1.42 -1.66
N ASN A 94 7.16 0.51 -1.07
CA ASN A 94 7.04 0.16 0.34
C ASN A 94 7.31 1.35 1.29
N LEU A 95 8.02 2.39 0.82
CA LEU A 95 8.22 3.63 1.56
C LEU A 95 6.90 4.36 1.81
N PHE A 96 5.95 4.35 0.86
CA PHE A 96 4.64 4.97 1.03
C PHE A 96 3.76 4.20 2.01
N VAL A 97 3.90 2.87 2.06
CA VAL A 97 3.26 2.04 3.10
C VAL A 97 3.82 2.38 4.48
N ALA A 98 5.14 2.50 4.61
CA ALA A 98 5.78 2.87 5.86
C ALA A 98 5.34 4.28 6.33
N LEU A 99 5.33 5.27 5.44
CA LEU A 99 4.83 6.61 5.75
C LEU A 99 3.35 6.57 6.15
N GLY A 100 2.52 5.81 5.42
CA GLY A 100 1.11 5.61 5.76
C GLY A 100 0.94 5.03 7.17
N ALA A 101 1.72 4.02 7.52
CA ALA A 101 1.70 3.40 8.85
C ALA A 101 2.12 4.41 9.94
N ILE A 102 3.18 5.19 9.74
CA ILE A 102 3.63 6.21 10.69
C ILE A 102 2.55 7.28 10.89
N CYS A 103 1.95 7.79 9.80
CA CYS A 103 0.86 8.77 9.88
C CYS A 103 -0.37 8.21 10.61
N ALA A 104 -0.70 6.93 10.42
CA ALA A 104 -1.78 6.26 11.15
C ALA A 104 -1.47 6.18 12.65
N ILE A 105 -0.24 5.76 13.01
CA ILE A 105 0.20 5.67 14.41
C ILE A 105 0.12 7.03 15.10
N ILE A 106 0.59 8.11 14.45
CA ILE A 106 0.48 9.49 14.98
C ILE A 106 -0.98 9.90 15.16
N GLY A 107 -1.84 9.56 14.19
CA GLY A 107 -3.28 9.79 14.29
C GLY A 107 -3.90 9.11 15.52
N PHE A 108 -3.56 7.84 15.75
CA PHE A 108 -4.01 7.09 16.93
C PHE A 108 -3.46 7.67 18.23
N MET A 109 -2.16 7.97 18.33
CA MET A 109 -1.58 8.55 19.56
C MET A 109 -2.23 9.87 19.95
N ARG A 110 -2.62 10.71 18.96
CA ARG A 110 -3.32 11.97 19.22
C ARG A 110 -4.80 11.79 19.60
N LEU A 111 -5.43 10.68 19.22
CA LEU A 111 -6.76 10.32 19.72
C LEU A 111 -6.70 9.87 21.19
N SER A 112 -5.65 9.14 21.57
CA SER A 112 -5.47 8.60 22.92
C SER A 112 -5.07 9.63 23.97
N ASN A 113 -4.64 10.83 23.54
CA ASN A 113 -4.16 11.88 24.43
C ASN A 113 -4.94 13.19 24.17
N PRO A 114 -6.24 13.23 24.50
CA PRO A 114 -7.02 14.45 24.39
C PRO A 114 -6.45 15.46 25.38
N LYS A 115 -5.80 16.52 24.87
CA LYS A 115 -5.50 17.69 25.70
C LYS A 115 -6.85 18.31 26.11
N PRO A 116 -7.10 18.52 27.42
CA PRO A 116 -8.27 19.24 27.89
C PRO A 116 -8.28 20.69 27.38
#